data_AF-A0A933UGK1-F1
#
_entry.id   AF-A0A933UGK1-F1
#
_cell.length_a   1.000
_cell.length_b   1.000
_cell.length_c   1.000
_cell.angle_alpha   90.00
_cell.angle_beta   90.00
_cell.angle_gamma   90.00
#
_symmetry.space_group_name_H-M   'P 1'
#
loop_
_entity.id
_entity.type
_entity.pdbx_description
1 polymer ?
#
loop_
_entity_poly.entity_id
_entity_poly.type
_entity_poly.pdbx_seq_one_letter_code
_entity_poly.pdbx_strand_id
1 'polypeptide(L)'
;RQLVVKPHDRGALAPIEKAIRDSDLGINPSNDGVVIRLNFPPLTEERRKEYVKVVKHMSEDGRVAVRNIRRDARKHLEAAEKAGAISADELDRAEKDLEKITHDHVDHIDKALGRKEQELLEV
;
A
#
# COMPACT_ATOMS: atom_id res chain seq x y z
N ARG A 1 18.35 -13.07 3.22
CA ARG A 1 18.18 -11.75 3.89
C ARG A 1 17.81 -12.03 5.35
N GLN A 2 18.32 -11.30 6.34
CA GLN A 2 18.07 -11.55 7.77
C GLN A 2 17.40 -10.33 8.42
N LEU A 3 16.34 -10.56 9.20
CA LEU A 3 15.72 -9.56 10.05
C LEU A 3 16.04 -9.87 11.52
N VAL A 4 16.36 -8.84 12.28
CA VAL A 4 16.62 -8.96 13.73
C VAL A 4 15.55 -8.15 14.46
N VAL A 5 14.80 -8.83 15.32
CA VAL A 5 13.78 -8.23 16.19
C VAL A 5 14.34 -8.20 17.60
N LYS A 6 14.51 -7.00 18.15
CA LYS A 6 14.93 -6.79 19.54
C LYS A 6 13.74 -6.24 20.33
N PRO A 7 13.15 -7.02 21.25
CA PRO A 7 12.04 -6.53 22.05
C PRO A 7 12.53 -5.53 23.10
N HIS A 8 11.65 -4.57 23.43
CA HIS A 8 11.91 -3.61 24.50
C HIS A 8 11.88 -4.24 25.89
N ASP A 9 11.09 -5.30 26.06
CA ASP A 9 11.01 -6.12 27.27
C ASP A 9 11.42 -7.57 26.97
N ARG A 10 12.27 -8.15 27.83
CA ARG A 10 12.70 -9.55 27.71
C ARG A 10 11.56 -10.53 27.93
N GLY A 11 10.55 -10.18 28.75
CA GLY A 11 9.36 -10.99 28.95
C GLY A 11 8.54 -11.21 27.67
N ALA A 12 8.68 -10.31 26.69
CA ALA A 12 7.98 -10.39 25.41
C ALA A 12 8.64 -11.33 24.38
N LEU A 13 9.83 -11.88 24.65
CA LEU A 13 10.54 -12.75 23.71
C LEU A 13 9.70 -13.98 23.30
N ALA A 14 9.18 -14.73 24.28
CA ALA A 14 8.39 -15.92 24.04
C ALA A 14 7.06 -15.65 23.27
N PRO A 15 6.23 -14.66 23.65
CA PRO A 15 5.01 -14.37 22.91
C PRO A 15 5.29 -13.83 21.49
N ILE A 16 6.34 -13.03 21.29
CA ILE A 16 6.73 -12.57 19.94
C ILE A 16 7.18 -13.76 19.08
N GLU A 17 8.03 -14.64 19.62
CA GLU A 17 8.50 -15.82 18.89
C GLU A 17 7.34 -16.73 18.48
N LYS A 18 6.38 -16.97 19.39
CA LYS A 18 5.19 -17.75 19.11
C LYS A 18 4.33 -17.11 18.02
N ALA A 19 4.06 -15.81 18.12
CA ALA A 19 3.25 -15.10 17.13
C ALA A 19 3.87 -15.15 15.72
N ILE A 20 5.20 -15.08 15.61
CA ILE A 20 5.91 -15.21 14.33
C ILE A 20 5.82 -16.63 13.79
N ARG A 21 5.98 -17.65 14.65
CA ARG A 21 5.89 -19.06 14.25
C ARG A 21 4.48 -19.45 13.78
N ASP A 22 3.46 -18.94 14.45
CA ASP A 22 2.05 -19.18 14.14
C ASP A 22 1.55 -18.31 12.96
N SER A 23 2.39 -17.42 12.42
CA SER A 23 2.04 -16.58 11.28
C SER A 23 2.21 -17.31 9.94
N ASP A 24 1.51 -16.83 8.90
CA ASP A 24 1.58 -17.34 7.53
C ASP A 24 2.92 -17.05 6.81
N LEU A 25 3.94 -16.59 7.54
CA LEU A 25 5.25 -16.28 6.99
C LEU A 25 6.08 -17.54 6.69
N GLY A 26 5.75 -18.69 7.31
CA GLY A 26 6.42 -19.97 7.05
C GLY A 26 7.91 -19.99 7.43
N ILE A 27 8.30 -19.15 8.39
CA ILE A 27 9.69 -19.00 8.86
C ILE A 27 9.82 -19.50 10.30
N ASN A 28 10.92 -20.19 10.58
CA ASN A 28 11.26 -20.58 11.94
C ASN A 28 12.14 -19.50 12.59
N PRO A 29 11.65 -18.77 13.61
CA PRO A 29 12.45 -17.80 14.34
C PRO A 29 13.57 -18.48 15.13
N SER A 30 14.75 -17.85 15.16
CA SER A 30 15.87 -18.23 16.03
C SER A 30 16.01 -17.21 17.15
N ASN A 31 15.91 -17.65 18.40
CA ASN A 31 15.98 -16.80 19.58
C ASN A 31 17.26 -17.11 20.38
N ASP A 32 18.05 -16.09 20.73
CA ASP A 32 19.26 -16.22 21.55
C ASP A 32 19.12 -15.67 22.98
N GLY A 33 17.89 -15.39 23.41
CA GLY A 33 17.57 -14.85 24.73
C GLY A 33 17.67 -13.32 24.82
N VAL A 34 18.09 -12.64 23.76
CA VAL A 34 18.15 -11.17 23.69
C VAL A 34 17.45 -10.64 22.45
N VAL A 35 17.59 -11.34 21.31
CA VAL A 35 16.97 -10.98 20.04
C VAL A 35 16.39 -12.21 19.35
N ILE A 36 15.39 -11.96 18.49
CA ILE A 36 14.79 -12.94 17.61
C ILE A 36 15.30 -12.67 16.19
N ARG A 37 15.91 -13.66 15.56
CA ARG A 37 16.43 -13.61 14.19
C ARG A 37 15.51 -14.38 13.25
N LEU A 38 15.11 -13.73 12.16
CA LEU A 38 14.33 -14.33 11.08
C LEU A 38 15.19 -14.41 9.83
N ASN A 39 15.43 -15.62 9.37
CA ASN A 39 16.16 -15.87 8.13
C ASN A 39 15.16 -16.07 7.00
N PHE A 40 15.07 -15.08 6.11
CA PHE A 40 14.20 -15.17 4.94
C PHE A 40 14.94 -15.87 3.80
N PRO A 41 14.48 -17.07 3.37
CA PRO A 41 14.99 -17.67 2.16
C PRO A 41 14.67 -16.77 0.97
N PRO A 42 15.47 -16.82 -0.11
CA PRO A 42 15.12 -16.11 -1.34
C PRO A 42 13.77 -16.62 -1.84
N LEU A 43 12.92 -15.70 -2.31
CA LEU A 43 11.67 -16.08 -2.93
C LEU A 43 11.93 -16.84 -4.23
N THR A 44 11.19 -17.93 -4.45
CA THR A 44 11.16 -18.62 -5.74
C THR A 44 10.57 -17.71 -6.82
N GLU A 45 10.90 -17.95 -8.08
CA GLU A 45 10.36 -17.18 -9.20
C GLU A 45 8.82 -17.24 -9.26
N GLU A 46 8.25 -18.41 -8.96
CA GLU A 46 6.80 -18.60 -8.89
C GLU A 46 6.15 -17.71 -7.82
N ARG A 47 6.73 -17.67 -6.60
CA ARG A 47 6.22 -16.79 -5.52
C ARG A 47 6.38 -15.32 -5.86
N ARG A 48 7.45 -14.92 -6.55
CA ARG A 48 7.61 -13.54 -7.05
C ARG A 48 6.50 -13.18 -8.04
N LYS A 49 6.18 -14.07 -8.99
CA LYS A 49 5.08 -13.88 -9.95
C LYS A 49 3.71 -13.79 -9.26
N GLU A 50 3.47 -14.58 -8.22
CA GLU A 50 2.25 -14.46 -7.40
C GLU A 50 2.15 -13.09 -6.73
N TYR A 51 3.22 -12.61 -6.10
CA TYR A 51 3.21 -11.28 -5.48
C TYR A 51 3.05 -10.15 -6.49
N VAL A 52 3.61 -10.27 -7.70
CA VAL A 52 3.34 -9.30 -8.77
C VAL A 52 1.85 -9.22 -9.10
N LYS A 53 1.13 -10.35 -9.15
CA LYS A 53 -0.34 -10.34 -9.36
C LYS A 53 -1.07 -9.62 -8.22
N VAL A 54 -0.66 -9.86 -6.97
CA VAL A 54 -1.24 -9.19 -5.80
C VAL A 54 -1.02 -7.69 -5.89
N VAL A 55 0.19 -7.24 -6.17
CA VAL A 55 0.51 -5.81 -6.27
C VAL A 55 -0.28 -5.15 -7.41
N LYS A 56 -0.40 -5.79 -8.58
CA LYS A 56 -1.24 -5.30 -9.68
C LYS A 56 -2.69 -5.12 -9.25
N HIS A 57 -3.26 -6.11 -8.56
CA HIS A 57 -4.64 -6.03 -8.07
C HIS A 57 -4.81 -4.86 -7.10
N MET A 58 -3.89 -4.70 -6.13
CA MET A 58 -3.90 -3.57 -5.19
C MET A 58 -3.81 -2.22 -5.91
N SER A 59 -3.02 -2.12 -6.98
CA SER A 59 -2.93 -0.91 -7.79
C SER A 59 -4.25 -0.60 -8.52
N GLU A 60 -4.93 -1.60 -9.08
CA GLU A 60 -6.24 -1.38 -9.70
C GLU A 60 -7.28 -0.94 -8.68
N ASP A 61 -7.34 -1.58 -7.52
CA ASP A 61 -8.25 -1.21 -6.44
C ASP A 61 -8.00 0.25 -5.99
N GLY A 62 -6.72 0.63 -5.86
CA GLY A 62 -6.31 2.00 -5.56
C GLY A 62 -6.80 2.99 -6.62
N ARG A 63 -6.63 2.69 -7.91
CA ARG A 63 -7.11 3.56 -9.00
C ARG A 63 -8.63 3.66 -9.00
N VAL A 64 -9.35 2.56 -8.75
CA VAL A 64 -10.81 2.55 -8.63
C VAL A 64 -11.26 3.43 -7.46
N ALA A 65 -10.61 3.34 -6.31
CA ALA A 65 -10.90 4.18 -5.16
C ALA A 65 -10.71 5.68 -5.47
N VAL A 66 -9.60 6.05 -6.09
CA VAL A 66 -9.34 7.45 -6.52
C VAL A 66 -10.42 7.95 -7.48
N ARG A 67 -10.81 7.14 -8.47
CA ARG A 67 -11.88 7.52 -9.43
C ARG A 67 -13.24 7.68 -8.76
N ASN A 68 -13.57 6.85 -7.78
CA ASN A 68 -14.81 6.95 -7.02
C ASN A 68 -14.83 8.23 -6.19
N ILE A 69 -13.74 8.53 -5.47
CA ILE A 69 -13.61 9.76 -4.68
C ILE A 69 -13.74 10.99 -5.58
N ARG A 70 -13.09 11.00 -6.76
CA ARG A 70 -13.26 12.09 -7.74
C ARG A 70 -14.73 12.27 -8.14
N ARG A 71 -15.43 11.17 -8.44
CA ARG A 71 -16.84 11.22 -8.84
C ARG A 71 -17.70 11.84 -7.74
N ASP A 72 -17.47 11.48 -6.49
CA ASP A 72 -18.24 12.01 -5.38
C ASP A 72 -17.87 13.46 -5.07
N ALA A 73 -16.58 13.83 -5.12
CA ALA A 73 -16.14 15.22 -5.02
C ALA A 73 -16.77 16.11 -6.11
N ARG A 74 -16.83 15.64 -7.35
CA ARG A 74 -17.49 16.35 -8.46
C ARG A 74 -18.97 16.59 -8.17
N LYS A 75 -19.71 15.58 -7.71
CA LYS A 75 -21.13 15.74 -7.33
C LYS A 75 -21.30 16.80 -6.23
N HIS A 76 -20.39 16.85 -5.26
CA HIS A 76 -20.43 17.86 -4.21
C HIS A 76 -20.20 19.27 -4.76
N LEU A 77 -19.25 19.44 -5.69
CA LEU A 77 -19.02 20.73 -6.37
C LEU A 77 -20.25 21.17 -7.18
N GLU A 78 -20.83 20.26 -7.98
CA GLU A 78 -22.05 20.53 -8.76
C GLU A 78 -23.25 20.87 -7.86
N ALA A 79 -23.37 20.23 -6.69
CA ALA A 79 -24.42 20.54 -5.72
C ALA A 79 -24.21 21.91 -5.05
N ALA A 80 -22.96 22.29 -4.77
CA ALA A 80 -22.63 23.59 -4.20
C ALA A 80 -22.95 24.74 -5.18
N GLU A 81 -22.70 24.54 -6.47
CA GLU A 81 -23.05 25.52 -7.51
C GLU A 81 -24.57 25.70 -7.61
N LYS A 82 -25.33 24.60 -7.65
CA LYS A 82 -26.81 24.64 -7.65
C LYS A 82 -27.39 25.29 -6.40
N ALA A 83 -26.72 25.18 -5.27
CA ALA A 83 -27.10 25.83 -4.02
C ALA A 83 -26.70 27.33 -3.97
N GLY A 84 -26.00 27.83 -4.99
CA GLY A 84 -25.48 29.21 -5.04
C GLY A 84 -24.31 29.46 -4.09
N ALA A 85 -23.68 28.41 -3.55
CA ALA A 85 -22.55 28.53 -2.63
C ALA A 85 -21.22 28.83 -3.37
N ILE A 86 -21.14 28.47 -4.65
CA ILE A 86 -20.04 28.80 -5.56
C ILE A 86 -20.60 29.26 -6.90
N SER A 87 -19.84 30.07 -7.62
CA SER A 87 -20.14 30.49 -8.99
C SER A 87 -19.74 29.43 -10.03
N ALA A 88 -20.28 29.54 -11.26
CA ALA A 88 -19.90 28.66 -12.37
C ALA A 88 -18.39 28.75 -12.72
N ASP A 89 -17.78 29.93 -12.53
CA ASP A 89 -16.36 30.15 -12.79
C ASP A 89 -15.47 29.50 -11.71
N GLU A 90 -15.93 29.48 -10.46
CA GLU A 90 -15.28 28.75 -9.38
C GLU A 90 -15.43 27.24 -9.55
N LEU A 91 -16.59 26.77 -10.04
CA LEU A 91 -16.82 25.36 -10.37
C LEU A 91 -15.84 24.88 -11.46
N ASP A 92 -15.70 25.60 -12.56
CA ASP A 92 -14.76 25.25 -13.65
C ASP A 92 -13.30 25.17 -13.15
N ARG A 93 -12.90 26.11 -12.30
CA ARG A 93 -11.57 26.08 -11.65
C ARG A 93 -11.40 24.86 -10.75
N ALA A 94 -12.38 24.60 -9.88
CA ALA A 94 -12.35 23.47 -8.96
C ALA A 94 -12.36 22.11 -9.69
N GLU A 95 -13.08 21.98 -10.80
CA GLU A 95 -13.08 20.76 -11.63
C GLU A 95 -11.70 20.51 -12.27
N LYS A 96 -11.03 21.56 -12.76
CA LYS A 96 -9.66 21.45 -13.31
C LYS A 96 -8.66 21.01 -12.25
N ASP A 97 -8.73 21.61 -11.06
CA ASP A 97 -7.87 21.23 -9.94
C ASP A 97 -8.14 19.80 -9.46
N LEU A 98 -9.41 19.41 -9.39
CA LEU A 98 -9.83 18.05 -9.04
C LEU A 98 -9.28 17.02 -10.04
N GLU A 99 -9.34 17.30 -11.35
CA GLU A 99 -8.81 16.40 -12.37
C GLU A 99 -7.29 16.29 -12.28
N LYS A 100 -6.59 17.41 -12.07
CA LYS A 100 -5.13 17.43 -11.87
C LYS A 100 -4.73 16.58 -10.66
N ILE A 101 -5.35 16.80 -9.50
CA ILE A 101 -5.08 16.02 -8.28
C ILE A 101 -5.36 14.53 -8.51
N THR A 102 -6.45 14.20 -9.19
CA THR A 102 -6.79 12.81 -9.52
C THR A 102 -5.69 12.18 -10.38
N HIS A 103 -5.25 12.87 -11.43
CA HIS A 103 -4.21 12.37 -12.33
C HIS A 103 -2.89 12.17 -11.59
N ASP A 104 -2.46 13.15 -10.79
CA ASP A 104 -1.24 13.07 -9.99
C ASP A 104 -1.24 11.84 -9.05
N HIS A 105 -2.38 11.54 -8.42
CA HIS A 105 -2.50 10.37 -7.56
C HIS A 105 -2.51 9.05 -8.33
N VAL A 106 -3.12 9.00 -9.52
CA VAL A 106 -3.05 7.82 -10.40
C VAL A 106 -1.60 7.57 -10.83
N ASP A 107 -0.88 8.61 -11.22
CA ASP A 107 0.54 8.53 -11.58
C ASP A 107 1.41 8.05 -10.40
N HIS A 108 1.10 8.48 -9.17
CA HIS A 108 1.78 7.97 -7.98
C HIS A 108 1.54 6.48 -7.76
N ILE A 109 0.31 6.00 -7.99
CA ILE A 109 0.00 4.56 -7.93
C ILE A 109 0.81 3.80 -8.99
N ASP A 110 0.88 4.32 -10.21
CA ASP A 110 1.58 3.66 -11.32
C ASP A 110 3.09 3.61 -11.09
N LYS A 111 3.68 4.69 -10.58
CA LYS A 111 5.10 4.74 -10.18
C LYS A 111 5.38 3.79 -9.00
N ALA A 112 4.45 3.66 -8.06
CA ALA A 112 4.60 2.72 -6.94
C ALA A 112 4.53 1.26 -7.42
N LEU A 113 3.58 0.95 -8.33
CA LEU A 113 3.46 -0.35 -8.97
C LEU A 113 4.74 -0.72 -9.70
N GLY A 114 5.21 0.13 -10.62
CA GLY A 114 6.41 -0.16 -11.42
C GLY A 114 7.65 -0.39 -10.57
N ARG A 115 7.87 0.44 -9.53
CA ARG A 115 8.96 0.22 -8.57
C ARG A 115 8.83 -1.11 -7.85
N LYS A 116 7.64 -1.46 -7.39
CA LYS A 116 7.45 -2.69 -6.62
C LYS A 116 7.54 -3.95 -7.48
N GLU A 117 7.09 -3.88 -8.73
CA GLU A 117 7.26 -4.97 -9.70
C GLU A 117 8.73 -5.21 -10.01
N GLN A 118 9.51 -4.15 -10.23
CA GLN A 118 10.97 -4.26 -10.43
C GLN A 118 11.64 -4.89 -9.20
N GLU A 119 11.35 -4.39 -7.99
CA GLU A 119 11.90 -4.94 -6.74
C GLU A 119 11.57 -6.44 -6.55
N LEU A 120 10.36 -6.86 -6.96
CA LEU A 120 9.94 -8.26 -6.86
C LEU A 120 10.60 -9.16 -7.91
N LEU A 121 10.98 -8.63 -9.08
CA LEU A 121 11.63 -9.37 -10.16
C LEU A 121 13.16 -9.36 -10.07
N GLU A 122 13.75 -8.33 -9.44
CA GLU A 122 15.18 -8.25 -9.17
C GLU A 122 15.61 -9.22 -8.04
N VAL A 123 16.80 -9.80 -8.18
CA VAL A 123 17.41 -10.73 -7.22
C VAL A 123 18.38 -10.00 -6.29
#